data_AF-A0A3E2W600-F1
#
_entry.id   AF-A0A3E2W600-F1
#
_cell.length_a   1.000
_cell.length_b   1.000
_cell.length_c   1.000
_cell.angle_alpha   90.00
_cell.angle_beta   90.00
_cell.angle_gamma   90.00
#
_symmetry.space_group_name_H-M   'P 1'
#
loop_
_entity.id
_entity.type
_entity.pdbx_description
1 polymer ?
#
loop_
_entity_poly.entity_id
_entity_poly.type
_entity_poly.pdbx_seq_one_letter_code
_entity_poly.pdbx_strand_id
1 'polypeptide(L)'
;MESGYLPVTTAANDMDAIRASGLELTDNMEQTLSGAVKTVRENELYTPTAFAGGNAVRKILEYSMGDQASADRDTVLERIAAGQSAEAATAEFLTDDYFEAWYQATLAQLQQYEG
;
A
#
# COMPACT_ATOMS: atom_id res chain seq x y z
N MET A 1 -29.78 -12.96 -17.96
CA MET A 1 -28.86 -13.49 -16.94
C MET A 1 -28.31 -12.28 -16.21
N GLU A 2 -29.00 -11.83 -15.16
CA GLU A 2 -28.49 -10.77 -14.29
C GLU A 2 -27.52 -11.43 -13.31
N SER A 3 -26.25 -11.02 -13.37
CA SER A 3 -25.26 -11.42 -12.38
C SER A 3 -25.52 -10.60 -11.12
N GLY A 4 -26.05 -11.25 -10.08
CA GLY A 4 -26.23 -10.64 -8.77
C GLY A 4 -24.90 -10.61 -8.03
N TYR A 5 -24.26 -9.45 -7.97
CA TYR A 5 -23.14 -9.20 -7.06
C TYR A 5 -23.67 -8.89 -5.66
N LEU A 6 -22.96 -9.33 -4.63
CA LEU A 6 -23.22 -8.88 -3.27
C LEU A 6 -22.96 -7.36 -3.16
N PRO A 7 -23.72 -6.66 -2.31
CA PRO A 7 -23.47 -5.25 -2.06
C PRO A 7 -22.03 -5.01 -1.59
N VAL A 8 -21.38 -4.02 -2.19
CA VAL A 8 -19.95 -3.75 -1.97
C VAL A 8 -19.67 -3.06 -0.64
N THR A 9 -20.66 -2.36 -0.08
CA THR A 9 -20.49 -1.67 1.22
C THR A 9 -20.81 -2.61 2.37
N THR A 10 -20.03 -2.53 3.45
CA THR A 10 -20.24 -3.34 4.67
C THR A 10 -21.65 -3.17 5.24
N ALA A 11 -22.20 -1.96 5.17
CA ALA A 11 -23.55 -1.65 5.67
C ALA A 11 -24.67 -2.27 4.82
N ALA A 12 -24.48 -2.37 3.50
CA ALA A 12 -25.48 -2.98 2.63
C ALA A 12 -25.33 -4.51 2.54
N ASN A 13 -24.14 -5.05 2.86
CA ASN A 13 -23.90 -6.48 2.99
C ASN A 13 -24.38 -7.00 4.35
N ASP A 14 -25.68 -6.86 4.59
CA ASP A 14 -26.39 -7.23 5.81
C ASP A 14 -27.74 -7.86 5.44
N MET A 15 -28.12 -8.96 6.09
CA MET A 15 -29.37 -9.65 5.75
C MET A 15 -30.61 -8.81 6.05
N ASP A 16 -30.57 -7.93 7.06
CA ASP A 16 -31.70 -7.06 7.37
C ASP A 16 -31.81 -5.91 6.37
N ALA A 17 -30.68 -5.37 5.90
CA ALA A 17 -30.66 -4.41 4.80
C ALA A 17 -31.16 -5.01 3.48
N ILE A 18 -30.79 -6.27 3.19
CA ILE A 18 -31.25 -6.99 2.00
C ILE A 18 -32.75 -7.25 2.07
N ARG A 19 -33.29 -7.68 3.21
CA ARG A 19 -34.75 -7.85 3.40
C ARG A 19 -35.50 -6.52 3.28
N ALA A 20 -34.93 -5.44 3.82
CA ALA A 20 -35.51 -4.10 3.74
C ALA A 20 -35.45 -3.48 2.33
N SER A 21 -34.68 -4.06 1.41
CA SER A 21 -34.55 -3.55 0.03
C SER A 21 -35.82 -3.76 -0.83
N GLY A 22 -36.78 -4.56 -0.37
CA GLY A 22 -38.00 -4.89 -1.11
C GLY A 22 -37.78 -5.97 -2.19
N LEU A 23 -36.62 -6.63 -2.20
CA LEU A 23 -36.35 -7.77 -3.06
C LEU A 23 -37.18 -8.98 -2.59
N GLU A 24 -37.96 -9.58 -3.49
CA GLU A 24 -38.60 -10.87 -3.19
C GLU A 24 -37.56 -11.99 -3.16
N LEU A 25 -37.40 -12.62 -2.01
CA LEU A 25 -36.46 -13.70 -1.78
C LEU A 25 -37.22 -15.03 -1.72
N THR A 26 -36.82 -15.96 -2.57
CA THR A 26 -37.19 -17.37 -2.37
C THR A 26 -36.36 -17.96 -1.23
N ASP A 27 -36.83 -19.04 -0.59
CA ASP A 27 -36.12 -19.72 0.50
C ASP A 27 -34.67 -20.07 0.14
N ASN A 28 -34.45 -20.51 -1.10
CA ASN A 28 -33.11 -20.85 -1.61
C ASN A 28 -32.22 -19.61 -1.76
N MET A 29 -32.79 -18.48 -2.21
CA MET A 29 -32.06 -17.21 -2.29
C MET A 29 -31.69 -16.70 -0.90
N GLU A 30 -32.61 -16.82 0.07
CA GLU A 30 -32.36 -16.41 1.45
C GLU A 30 -31.25 -17.25 2.09
N GLN A 31 -31.26 -18.57 1.89
CA GLN A 31 -30.20 -19.46 2.37
C GLN A 31 -28.85 -19.14 1.74
N THR A 32 -28.82 -18.92 0.43
CA THR A 32 -27.59 -18.61 -0.32
C THR A 32 -27.01 -17.27 0.10
N LEU A 33 -27.84 -16.22 0.19
CA LEU A 33 -27.41 -14.88 0.60
C LEU A 33 -26.97 -14.86 2.07
N SER A 34 -27.66 -15.57 2.96
CA SER A 34 -27.26 -15.70 4.37
C SER A 34 -25.89 -16.36 4.49
N GLY A 35 -25.65 -17.42 3.72
CA GLY A 35 -24.34 -18.08 3.64
C GLY A 35 -23.26 -17.12 3.14
N ALA A 36 -23.54 -16.37 2.07
CA ALA A 36 -22.56 -15.48 1.45
C ALA A 36 -22.25 -14.25 2.32
N VAL A 37 -23.25 -13.62 2.95
CA VAL A 37 -23.08 -12.52 3.92
C VAL A 37 -22.25 -13.01 5.10
N LYS A 38 -22.58 -14.18 5.65
CA LYS A 38 -21.85 -14.79 6.76
C LYS A 38 -20.39 -15.06 6.38
N THR A 39 -20.16 -15.70 5.23
CA THR A 39 -18.81 -15.96 4.73
C THR A 39 -18.03 -14.66 4.59
N VAL A 40 -18.57 -13.61 3.96
CA VAL A 40 -17.82 -12.33 3.81
C VAL A 40 -17.51 -11.68 5.16
N ARG A 41 -18.40 -11.77 6.16
CA ARG A 41 -18.20 -11.15 7.48
C ARG A 41 -17.27 -11.93 8.40
N GLU A 42 -17.34 -13.26 8.34
CA GLU A 42 -16.60 -14.15 9.23
C GLU A 42 -15.34 -14.74 8.57
N ASN A 43 -15.08 -14.45 7.29
CA ASN A 43 -13.86 -14.88 6.63
C ASN A 43 -12.66 -14.16 7.25
N GLU A 44 -11.89 -14.90 8.02
CA GLU A 44 -10.57 -14.47 8.48
C GLU A 44 -9.59 -14.66 7.32
N LEU A 45 -9.38 -13.60 6.55
CA LEU A 45 -8.34 -13.58 5.52
C LEU A 45 -6.98 -13.67 6.21
N TYR A 46 -6.09 -14.52 5.71
CA TYR A 46 -4.70 -14.62 6.18
C TYR A 46 -3.87 -13.34 5.98
N THR A 47 -4.46 -12.30 5.40
CA THR A 47 -3.79 -11.02 5.17
C THR A 47 -3.94 -10.16 6.42
N PRO A 48 -2.84 -9.77 7.09
CA PRO A 48 -2.93 -8.85 8.21
C PRO A 48 -3.68 -7.60 7.77
N THR A 49 -4.60 -7.13 8.62
CA THR A 49 -5.30 -5.86 8.43
C THR A 49 -4.26 -4.78 8.18
N ALA A 50 -4.42 -4.02 7.09
CA ALA A 50 -3.56 -2.88 6.82
C ALA A 50 -3.56 -1.95 8.04
N PHE A 51 -2.39 -1.74 8.65
CA PHE A 51 -2.25 -0.85 9.81
C PHE A 51 -2.45 0.60 9.38
N ALA A 52 -2.83 1.45 10.34
CA ALA A 52 -3.03 2.87 10.10
C ALA A 52 -1.75 3.49 9.53
N GLY A 53 -1.84 4.13 8.36
CA GLY A 53 -0.67 4.69 7.67
C GLY A 53 0.09 3.71 6.76
N GLY A 54 -0.37 2.46 6.59
CA GLY A 54 0.31 1.47 5.73
C GLY A 54 0.49 1.91 4.27
N ASN A 55 -0.42 2.71 3.72
CA ASN A 55 -0.24 3.30 2.38
C ASN A 55 0.88 4.34 2.33
N ALA A 56 1.07 5.11 3.40
CA ALA A 56 2.16 6.09 3.48
C ALA A 56 3.51 5.37 3.65
N VAL A 57 3.56 4.36 4.52
CA VAL A 57 4.74 3.50 4.68
C VAL A 57 5.14 2.83 3.38
N ARG A 58 4.18 2.29 2.62
CA ARG A 58 4.46 1.70 1.31
C ARG A 58 5.12 2.70 0.37
N LYS A 59 4.64 3.95 0.31
CA LYS A 59 5.24 4.99 -0.52
C LYS A 59 6.67 5.32 -0.08
N ILE A 60 6.93 5.41 1.22
CA ILE A 60 8.29 5.66 1.73
C ILE A 60 9.24 4.55 1.23
N LEU A 61 8.85 3.29 1.39
CA LEU A 61 9.67 2.15 0.93
C LEU A 61 9.82 2.08 -0.60
N GLU A 62 8.78 2.49 -1.34
CA GLU A 62 8.77 2.45 -2.80
C GLU A 62 9.68 3.52 -3.42
N TYR A 63 9.68 4.74 -2.85
CA TYR A 63 10.34 5.89 -3.47
C TYR A 63 11.66 6.30 -2.81
N SER A 64 11.94 5.95 -1.54
CA SER A 64 13.08 6.56 -0.81
C SER A 64 14.44 6.33 -1.49
N MET A 65 14.73 5.13 -2.00
CA MET A 65 15.99 4.86 -2.70
C MET A 65 15.99 5.46 -4.12
N GLY A 66 14.86 5.39 -4.82
CA GLY A 66 14.73 5.87 -6.19
C GLY A 66 14.89 7.39 -6.27
N ASP A 67 14.26 8.12 -5.36
CA ASP A 67 14.35 9.57 -5.26
C ASP A 67 15.78 10.00 -4.88
N GLN A 68 16.41 9.33 -3.91
CA GLN A 68 17.80 9.59 -3.53
C GLN A 68 18.75 9.38 -4.71
N ALA A 69 18.68 8.23 -5.38
CA ALA A 69 19.54 7.91 -6.51
C ALA A 69 19.34 8.88 -7.69
N SER A 70 18.11 9.38 -7.90
CA SER A 70 17.82 10.38 -8.92
C SER A 70 18.48 11.73 -8.60
N ALA A 71 18.38 12.18 -7.35
CA ALA A 71 19.02 13.41 -6.90
C ALA A 71 20.57 13.31 -6.94
N ASP A 72 21.12 12.17 -6.54
CA ASP A 72 22.55 11.91 -6.61
C ASP A 72 23.04 11.96 -8.06
N ARG A 73 22.28 11.33 -8.97
CA ARG A 73 22.59 11.33 -10.41
C ARG A 73 22.59 12.74 -10.99
N ASP A 74 21.62 13.58 -10.63
CA ASP A 74 21.57 14.96 -11.11
C ASP A 74 22.81 15.73 -10.66
N THR A 75 23.22 15.55 -9.40
CA THR A 75 24.47 16.13 -8.85
C THR A 75 25.72 15.63 -9.60
N VAL A 76 25.79 14.31 -9.89
CA VAL A 76 26.89 13.72 -10.67
C VAL A 76 26.97 14.33 -12.07
N LEU A 77 25.83 14.51 -12.73
CA LEU A 77 25.78 15.10 -14.07
C LEU A 77 26.24 16.55 -14.09
N GLU A 78 25.85 17.35 -13.10
CA GLU A 78 26.32 18.73 -12.94
C GLU A 78 27.84 18.79 -12.75
N ARG A 79 28.39 17.89 -11.92
CA ARG A 79 29.83 17.78 -11.65
C ARG A 79 30.63 17.38 -12.89
N ILE A 80 30.12 16.43 -13.67
CA ILE A 80 30.74 16.03 -14.94
C ILE A 80 30.69 17.18 -15.95
N ALA A 81 29.57 17.89 -16.03
CA ALA A 81 29.45 19.07 -16.89
C ALA A 81 30.43 20.20 -16.48
N ALA A 82 30.74 20.30 -15.19
CA ALA A 82 31.77 21.20 -14.65
C ALA A 82 33.21 20.70 -14.87
N GLY A 83 33.42 19.54 -15.52
CA GLY A 83 34.72 19.01 -15.90
C GLY A 83 35.35 18.05 -14.89
N GLN A 84 34.62 17.60 -13.87
CA GLN A 84 35.10 16.52 -13.00
C GLN A 84 35.07 15.17 -13.73
N SER A 85 35.97 14.25 -13.35
CA SER A 85 35.89 12.87 -13.83
C SER A 85 34.68 12.16 -13.23
N ALA A 86 34.20 11.10 -13.89
CA ALA A 86 33.09 10.31 -13.39
C ALA A 86 33.41 9.73 -12.01
N GLU A 87 34.63 9.21 -11.79
CA GLU A 87 35.06 8.64 -10.52
C GLU A 87 34.99 9.66 -9.39
N ALA A 88 35.51 10.87 -9.62
CA ALA A 88 35.47 11.95 -8.63
C ALA A 88 34.05 12.44 -8.37
N ALA A 89 33.23 12.55 -9.41
CA ALA A 89 31.85 13.01 -9.30
C ALA A 89 30.97 12.04 -8.48
N THR A 90 31.24 10.73 -8.56
CA THR A 90 30.49 9.67 -7.86
C THR A 90 31.04 9.31 -6.48
N ALA A 91 32.28 9.65 -6.16
CA ALA A 91 33.02 9.09 -5.04
C ALA A 91 32.29 9.18 -3.68
N GLU A 92 31.63 10.30 -3.40
CA GLU A 92 30.90 10.48 -2.12
C GLU A 92 29.68 9.57 -1.99
N PHE A 93 29.00 9.27 -3.10
CA PHE A 93 27.76 8.49 -3.14
C PHE A 93 27.98 6.97 -3.04
N LEU A 94 29.22 6.52 -3.26
CA LEU A 94 29.58 5.10 -3.26
C LEU A 94 30.16 4.63 -1.91
N THR A 95 30.00 5.43 -0.86
CA THR A 95 30.52 5.10 0.47
C THR A 95 29.47 4.41 1.33
N ASP A 96 29.92 3.53 2.22
CA ASP A 96 29.04 2.87 3.21
C ASP A 96 28.37 3.90 4.12
N ASP A 97 29.10 4.96 4.50
CA ASP A 97 28.56 6.06 5.32
C ASP A 97 27.39 6.78 4.62
N TYR A 98 27.46 6.95 3.30
CA TYR A 98 26.38 7.57 2.53
C TYR A 98 25.14 6.67 2.48
N PHE A 99 25.34 5.37 2.25
CA PHE A 99 24.25 4.39 2.31
C PHE A 99 23.62 4.32 3.70
N GLU A 100 24.44 4.32 4.75
CA GLU A 100 23.96 4.30 6.13
C GLU A 100 23.16 5.55 6.48
N ALA A 101 23.58 6.73 6.00
CA ALA A 101 22.81 7.96 6.17
C ALA A 101 21.42 7.87 5.52
N TRP A 102 21.33 7.35 4.29
CA TRP A 102 20.05 7.08 3.63
C TRP A 102 19.19 6.08 4.41
N TYR A 103 19.81 5.00 4.90
CA TYR A 103 19.12 3.96 5.67
C TYR A 103 18.53 4.52 6.96
N GLN A 104 19.33 5.24 7.76
CA GLN A 104 18.88 5.85 9.02
C GLN A 104 17.79 6.91 8.78
N ALA A 105 17.91 7.71 7.73
CA ALA A 105 16.88 8.69 7.37
C ALA A 105 15.56 8.00 6.95
N THR A 106 15.63 6.91 6.20
CA THR A 106 14.45 6.12 5.80
C THR A 106 13.83 5.44 7.03
N LEU A 107 14.65 4.83 7.88
CA LEU A 107 14.21 4.19 9.12
C LEU A 107 13.49 5.18 10.03
N ALA A 108 14.05 6.37 10.23
CA ALA A 108 13.45 7.43 11.05
C ALA A 108 12.08 7.89 10.50
N GLN A 109 11.86 7.84 9.18
CA GLN A 109 10.54 8.11 8.58
C GLN A 109 9.54 6.98 8.87
N LEU A 110 10.00 5.73 8.79
CA LEU A 110 9.16 4.55 9.04
C LEU A 110 8.75 4.41 10.51
N GLN A 111 9.66 4.73 11.43
CA GLN A 111 9.43 4.68 12.88
C GLN A 111 8.30 5.61 13.34
N GLN A 112 7.94 6.62 12.54
CA GLN A 112 6.78 7.49 12.83
C GLN A 112 5.44 6.74 12.74
N TYR A 113 5.44 5.55 12.15
CA TYR A 113 4.26 4.69 11.99
C TYR A 113 4.31 3.46 12.90
N GLU A 114 5.32 3.35 13.76
CA GLU A 114 5.35 2.34 14.82
C GLU A 114 4.32 2.70 15.90
N GLY A 115 3.45 1.75 16.23
CA GLY A 115 2.39 1.86 17.23
C GLY A 115 2.00 0.49 17.76
#